data_AF-A0A8J7ZT47-F1
#
_entry.id   AF-A0A8J7ZT47-F1
#
_cell.length_a   1.000
_cell.length_b   1.000
_cell.length_c   1.000
_cell.angle_alpha   90.00
_cell.angle_beta   90.00
_cell.angle_gamma   90.00
#
_symmetry.space_group_name_H-M   'P 1'
#
loop_
_entity.id
_entity.type
_entity.pdbx_description
1 polymer ?
#
loop_
_entity_poly.entity_id
_entity_poly.type
_entity_poly.pdbx_seq_one_letter_code
_entity_poly.pdbx_strand_id
1 'polypeptide(L)'
;MSDSPTRTETREATDLFDKYVLPKIALGVILAASLVGAWASTTLAGSDAALAAARWAYFVSLGVLAGGLLWKHGFVRPDDLAAGAQGYCAEMYDRFDRIAAGALVVLAVSGAAVAGTYASRLDYGPTVVGYCALLGLAIAAAAGTTRRTGAVDDRFRSRLGATALGLALAVTVSTALMEVAIRGFEPVAAGVRALHLLAFAVWIGGAVWNIFVAVPTGKRRPTAAVARAAGEQLERFRWAVRIIIPTLFLTGLYQAVDTLGTASGAYLETTLGLAVLAKVGFIGALVVIFTLCPMWRACSPIDGVCDLDDLGAAADDGPTDGGR
;
A
#
# COMPACT_ATOMS: atom_id res chain seq x y z
N MET A 1 -38.99 -1.15 -29.58
CA MET A 1 -38.78 -0.25 -28.42
C MET A 1 -37.30 0.10 -28.41
N SER A 2 -36.97 1.26 -28.98
CA SER A 2 -35.58 1.70 -29.11
C SER A 2 -35.15 2.38 -27.81
N ASP A 3 -34.17 1.82 -27.12
CA ASP A 3 -33.56 2.50 -25.98
C ASP A 3 -32.90 3.79 -26.46
N SER A 4 -33.28 4.90 -25.83
CA SER A 4 -32.80 6.25 -26.17
C SER A 4 -31.28 6.32 -25.97
N PRO A 5 -30.49 6.86 -26.93
CA PRO A 5 -29.02 6.89 -26.85
C PRO A 5 -28.49 7.57 -25.57
N THR A 6 -29.24 8.53 -25.04
CA THR A 6 -28.97 9.22 -23.77
C THR A 6 -29.01 8.29 -22.54
N ARG A 7 -29.83 7.24 -22.59
CA ARG A 7 -29.96 6.24 -21.51
C ARG A 7 -28.79 5.26 -21.52
N THR A 8 -28.22 5.00 -22.70
CA THR A 8 -27.06 4.12 -22.90
C THR A 8 -25.77 4.79 -22.40
N GLU A 9 -25.52 6.06 -22.76
CA GLU A 9 -24.36 6.83 -22.29
C GLU A 9 -24.36 7.04 -20.77
N THR A 10 -25.53 7.30 -20.18
CA THR A 10 -25.65 7.48 -18.72
C THR A 10 -25.36 6.16 -17.97
N ARG A 11 -25.71 5.02 -18.58
CA ARG A 11 -25.47 3.68 -18.00
C ARG A 11 -23.99 3.27 -18.12
N GLU A 12 -23.34 3.54 -19.25
CA GLU A 12 -21.89 3.33 -19.44
C GLU A 12 -21.06 4.17 -18.48
N ALA A 13 -21.42 5.45 -18.29
CA ALA A 13 -20.75 6.30 -17.31
C ALA A 13 -20.89 5.74 -15.88
N THR A 14 -22.09 5.28 -15.50
CA THR A 14 -22.37 4.73 -14.16
C THR A 14 -21.59 3.42 -13.91
N ASP A 15 -21.52 2.52 -14.91
CA ASP A 15 -20.74 1.27 -14.85
C ASP A 15 -19.22 1.51 -14.79
N LEU A 16 -18.73 2.61 -15.36
CA LEU A 16 -17.32 3.02 -15.27
C LEU A 16 -16.98 3.66 -13.92
N PHE A 17 -17.93 4.38 -13.30
CA PHE A 17 -17.74 4.98 -11.98
C PHE A 17 -17.77 3.94 -10.85
N ASP A 18 -18.59 2.88 -10.95
CA ASP A 18 -18.69 1.82 -9.94
C ASP A 18 -17.39 1.01 -9.78
N LYS A 19 -16.64 0.83 -10.89
CA LYS A 19 -15.36 0.08 -10.91
C LYS A 19 -14.25 0.67 -10.02
N TYR A 20 -14.33 1.96 -9.67
CA TYR A 20 -13.27 2.64 -8.89
C TYR A 20 -13.64 2.93 -7.44
N VAL A 21 -14.88 2.68 -7.04
CA VAL A 21 -15.33 2.88 -5.66
C VAL A 21 -14.86 1.73 -4.77
N LEU A 22 -14.95 0.49 -5.29
CA LEU A 22 -14.61 -0.72 -4.53
C LEU A 22 -13.15 -0.79 -4.03
N PRO A 23 -12.10 -0.44 -4.81
CA PRO A 23 -10.73 -0.39 -4.28
C PRO A 23 -10.56 0.64 -3.18
N LYS A 24 -11.27 1.77 -3.27
CA LYS A 24 -11.25 2.82 -2.24
C LYS A 24 -11.98 2.38 -0.98
N ILE A 25 -13.10 1.68 -1.12
CA ILE A 25 -13.79 1.04 0.01
C ILE A 25 -12.86 0.02 0.68
N ALA A 26 -12.21 -0.85 -0.10
CA ALA A 26 -11.26 -1.82 0.44
C ALA A 26 -10.12 -1.13 1.20
N LEU A 27 -9.56 -0.04 0.66
CA LEU A 27 -8.57 0.78 1.38
C LEU A 27 -9.15 1.35 2.69
N GLY A 28 -10.38 1.87 2.66
CA GLY A 28 -11.07 2.35 3.85
C GLY A 28 -11.22 1.28 4.93
N VAL A 29 -11.62 0.07 4.55
CA VAL A 29 -11.73 -1.09 5.45
C VAL A 29 -10.39 -1.45 6.08
N ILE A 30 -9.31 -1.46 5.29
CA ILE A 30 -7.95 -1.75 5.79
C ILE A 30 -7.47 -0.66 6.76
N LEU A 31 -7.71 0.61 6.43
CA LEU A 31 -7.35 1.74 7.28
C LEU A 31 -8.13 1.74 8.60
N ALA A 32 -9.42 1.36 8.57
CA ALA A 32 -10.22 1.16 9.78
C ALA A 32 -9.68 0.00 10.62
N ALA A 33 -9.40 -1.16 10.00
CA ALA A 33 -8.82 -2.30 10.68
C ALA A 33 -7.45 -1.98 11.31
N SER A 34 -6.61 -1.21 10.63
CA SER A 34 -5.30 -0.79 11.15
C SER A 34 -5.43 0.23 12.28
N LEU A 35 -6.42 1.13 12.22
CA LEU A 35 -6.72 2.06 13.32
C LEU A 35 -7.16 1.32 14.58
N VAL A 36 -8.07 0.35 14.44
CA VAL A 36 -8.46 -0.53 15.56
C VAL A 36 -7.25 -1.24 16.14
N GLY A 37 -6.31 -1.67 15.29
CA GLY A 37 -5.05 -2.26 15.71
C GLY A 37 -4.14 -1.32 16.50
N ALA A 38 -3.97 -0.09 16.02
CA ALA A 38 -3.16 0.92 16.67
C ALA A 38 -3.77 1.34 18.02
N TRP A 39 -5.09 1.49 18.07
CA TRP A 39 -5.84 1.74 19.29
C TRP A 39 -5.66 0.61 20.30
N ALA A 40 -5.95 -0.63 19.93
CA ALA A 40 -5.78 -1.81 20.78
C ALA A 40 -4.37 -1.91 21.38
N SER A 41 -3.34 -1.70 20.55
CA SER A 41 -1.93 -1.75 20.97
C SER A 41 -1.57 -0.61 21.95
N THR A 42 -2.23 0.54 21.83
CA THR A 42 -1.95 1.73 22.64
C THR A 42 -2.73 1.71 23.96
N THR A 43 -3.95 1.18 23.96
CA THR A 43 -4.74 0.92 25.17
C THR A 43 -4.07 -0.10 26.08
N LEU A 44 -3.46 -1.16 25.51
CA LEU A 44 -2.63 -2.11 26.26
C LEU A 44 -1.46 -1.43 27.00
N ALA A 45 -0.94 -0.35 26.43
CA ALA A 45 0.12 0.44 27.06
C ALA A 45 -0.42 1.49 28.05
N GLY A 46 -1.74 1.56 28.29
CA GLY A 46 -2.37 2.54 29.19
C GLY A 46 -2.36 3.98 28.66
N SER A 47 -2.31 4.16 27.34
CA SER A 47 -2.20 5.47 26.68
C SER A 47 -3.51 5.93 26.06
N ASP A 48 -3.61 7.23 25.76
CA ASP A 48 -4.84 7.87 25.30
C ASP A 48 -5.13 7.68 23.79
N ALA A 49 -6.32 8.14 23.38
CA ALA A 49 -6.76 8.07 21.99
C ALA A 49 -5.94 8.95 21.03
N ALA A 50 -5.34 10.04 21.53
CA ALA A 50 -4.51 10.93 20.73
C ALA A 50 -3.22 10.23 20.32
N LEU A 51 -2.57 9.50 21.24
CA LEU A 51 -1.40 8.68 20.92
C LEU A 51 -1.74 7.53 19.97
N ALA A 52 -2.92 6.92 20.12
CA ALA A 52 -3.38 5.88 19.19
C ALA A 52 -3.51 6.43 17.76
N ALA A 53 -4.10 7.62 17.60
CA ALA A 53 -4.22 8.30 16.32
C ALA A 53 -2.84 8.69 15.76
N ALA A 54 -1.93 9.19 16.59
CA ALA A 54 -0.56 9.51 16.18
C ALA A 54 0.20 8.26 15.72
N ARG A 55 0.13 7.15 16.46
CA ARG A 55 0.72 5.86 16.07
C ARG A 55 0.13 5.32 14.78
N TRP A 56 -1.19 5.41 14.61
CA TRP A 56 -1.84 5.02 13.37
C TRP A 56 -1.34 5.86 12.19
N ALA A 57 -1.31 7.19 12.33
CA ALA A 57 -0.81 8.10 11.31
C ALA A 57 0.67 7.83 10.98
N TYR A 58 1.48 7.48 11.99
CA TYR A 58 2.86 7.04 11.83
C TYR A 58 2.96 5.78 10.98
N PHE A 59 2.23 4.71 11.31
CA PHE A 59 2.27 3.46 10.54
C PHE A 59 1.75 3.65 9.12
N VAL A 60 0.69 4.42 8.92
CA VAL A 60 0.13 4.69 7.59
C VAL A 60 1.12 5.50 6.75
N SER A 61 1.67 6.59 7.27
CA SER A 61 2.63 7.42 6.53
C SER A 61 3.94 6.67 6.21
N LEU A 62 4.47 5.90 7.17
CA LEU A 62 5.61 5.02 6.94
C LEU A 62 5.29 3.95 5.90
N GLY A 63 4.09 3.34 5.96
CA GLY A 63 3.64 2.35 4.98
C GLY A 63 3.50 2.92 3.57
N VAL A 64 2.95 4.13 3.44
CA VAL A 64 2.88 4.85 2.17
C VAL A 64 4.27 5.11 1.61
N LEU A 65 5.23 5.53 2.43
CA LEU A 65 6.60 5.82 1.99
C LEU A 65 7.38 4.53 1.66
N ALA A 66 7.48 3.60 2.60
CA ALA A 66 8.24 2.35 2.41
C ALA A 66 7.63 1.50 1.29
N GLY A 67 6.32 1.26 1.33
CA GLY A 67 5.63 0.53 0.28
C GLY A 67 5.64 1.29 -1.04
N GLY A 68 5.30 2.58 -1.04
CA GLY A 68 5.27 3.37 -2.27
C GLY A 68 6.62 3.49 -2.98
N LEU A 69 7.72 3.62 -2.22
CA LEU A 69 9.09 3.57 -2.77
C LEU A 69 9.42 2.18 -3.32
N LEU A 70 8.97 1.11 -2.64
CA LEU A 70 9.10 -0.25 -3.16
C LEU A 70 8.35 -0.42 -4.49
N TRP A 71 7.15 0.15 -4.62
CA TRP A 71 6.42 0.17 -5.88
C TRP A 71 7.15 0.98 -6.95
N LYS A 72 7.57 2.20 -6.61
CA LYS A 72 8.31 3.11 -7.51
C LYS A 72 9.59 2.50 -8.06
N HIS A 73 10.38 1.81 -7.23
CA HIS A 73 11.74 1.36 -7.57
C HIS A 73 11.86 -0.16 -7.81
N GLY A 74 10.92 -0.95 -7.30
CA GLY A 74 10.92 -2.41 -7.40
C GLY A 74 9.96 -2.94 -8.46
N PHE A 75 8.73 -2.44 -8.50
CA PHE A 75 7.63 -3.00 -9.31
C PHE A 75 7.38 -2.26 -10.63
N VAL A 76 7.57 -0.94 -10.66
CA VAL A 76 7.61 -0.18 -11.91
C VAL A 76 8.84 -0.62 -12.70
N ARG A 77 8.63 -0.96 -13.97
CA ARG A 77 9.69 -1.33 -14.90
C ARG A 77 9.56 -0.45 -16.14
N PRO A 78 10.26 0.69 -16.17
CA PRO A 78 10.17 1.64 -17.29
C PRO A 78 10.53 0.99 -18.63
N ASP A 79 11.45 0.03 -18.63
CA ASP A 79 11.90 -0.69 -19.83
C ASP A 79 10.84 -1.62 -20.42
N ASP A 80 9.86 -2.07 -19.62
CA ASP A 80 8.73 -2.88 -20.10
C ASP A 80 7.71 -2.04 -20.89
N LEU A 81 7.87 -0.70 -20.87
CA LEU A 81 6.94 0.20 -21.53
C LEU A 81 7.24 0.30 -23.02
N ALA A 82 6.24 -0.03 -23.85
CA ALA A 82 6.28 0.23 -25.28
C ALA A 82 6.57 1.72 -25.58
N ALA A 83 7.16 1.98 -26.75
CA ALA A 83 7.41 3.34 -27.24
C ALA A 83 6.14 4.21 -27.09
N GLY A 84 6.26 5.34 -26.39
CA GLY A 84 5.14 6.26 -26.10
C GLY A 84 4.57 6.20 -24.67
N ALA A 85 4.92 5.21 -23.84
CA ALA A 85 4.47 5.13 -22.45
C ALA A 85 5.45 5.77 -21.42
N GLN A 86 6.61 6.28 -21.83
CA GLN A 86 7.59 6.94 -20.94
C GLN A 86 6.99 8.06 -20.09
N GLY A 87 6.13 8.90 -20.70
CA GLY A 87 5.48 9.97 -19.97
C GLY A 87 4.44 9.48 -18.94
N TYR A 88 3.89 8.27 -19.10
CA TYR A 88 3.04 7.64 -18.08
C TYR A 88 3.86 7.35 -16.81
N CYS A 89 5.07 6.81 -16.95
CA CYS A 89 5.98 6.61 -15.83
C CYS A 89 6.38 7.93 -15.15
N ALA A 90 6.73 8.95 -15.92
CA ALA A 90 7.10 10.26 -15.38
C ALA A 90 5.96 10.85 -14.53
N GLU A 91 4.73 10.83 -15.04
CA GLU A 91 3.59 11.38 -14.30
C GLU A 91 3.19 10.52 -13.09
N MET A 92 3.36 9.19 -13.14
CA MET A 92 3.24 8.35 -11.95
C MET A 92 4.24 8.78 -10.87
N TYR A 93 5.51 8.99 -11.22
CA TYR A 93 6.54 9.40 -10.27
C TYR A 93 6.20 10.75 -9.64
N ASP A 94 5.77 11.72 -10.43
CA ASP A 94 5.44 13.07 -9.94
C ASP A 94 4.17 13.09 -9.08
N ARG A 95 3.19 12.22 -9.37
CA ARG A 95 2.04 12.02 -8.48
C ARG A 95 2.44 11.38 -7.16
N PHE A 96 3.25 10.32 -7.21
CA PHE A 96 3.72 9.68 -6.00
C PHE A 96 4.53 10.66 -5.14
N ASP A 97 5.41 11.46 -5.74
CA ASP A 97 6.26 12.38 -4.98
C ASP A 97 5.45 13.47 -4.25
N ARG A 98 4.31 13.90 -4.82
CA ARG A 98 3.36 14.78 -4.12
C ARG A 98 2.67 14.10 -2.93
N ILE A 99 2.25 12.85 -3.10
CA ILE A 99 1.65 12.06 -2.00
C ILE A 99 2.69 11.82 -0.91
N ALA A 100 3.91 11.45 -1.30
CA ALA A 100 5.03 11.21 -0.41
C ALA A 100 5.44 12.47 0.36
N ALA A 101 5.38 13.66 -0.25
CA ALA A 101 5.61 14.93 0.47
C ALA A 101 4.61 15.13 1.62
N GLY A 102 3.32 14.86 1.39
CA GLY A 102 2.31 14.88 2.45
C GLY A 102 2.56 13.82 3.52
N ALA A 103 2.88 12.59 3.11
CA ALA A 103 3.21 11.50 4.03
C ALA A 103 4.46 11.81 4.88
N LEU A 104 5.45 12.52 4.35
CA LEU A 104 6.65 12.93 5.10
C LEU A 104 6.33 13.90 6.22
N VAL A 105 5.43 14.88 5.98
CA VAL A 105 5.00 15.81 7.03
C VAL A 105 4.28 15.05 8.15
N VAL A 106 3.35 14.16 7.78
CA VAL A 106 2.66 13.31 8.75
C VAL A 106 3.64 12.42 9.52
N LEU A 107 4.60 11.79 8.83
CA LEU A 107 5.62 10.93 9.44
C LEU A 107 6.52 11.71 10.41
N ALA A 108 6.91 12.94 10.08
CA ALA A 108 7.75 13.76 10.95
C ALA A 108 7.01 14.11 12.26
N VAL A 109 5.75 14.55 12.18
CA VAL A 109 4.95 14.93 13.35
C VAL A 109 4.59 13.70 14.19
N SER A 110 4.02 12.67 13.57
CA SER A 110 3.63 11.45 14.27
C SER A 110 4.83 10.64 14.77
N GLY A 111 5.94 10.64 14.02
CA GLY A 111 7.19 10.00 14.39
C GLY A 111 7.84 10.60 15.64
N ALA A 112 7.73 11.92 15.83
CA ALA A 112 8.17 12.57 17.07
C ALA A 112 7.36 12.07 18.29
N ALA A 113 6.04 11.93 18.17
CA ALA A 113 5.19 11.39 19.24
C ALA A 113 5.52 9.92 19.57
N VAL A 114 5.73 9.09 18.53
CA VAL A 114 6.13 7.68 18.70
C VAL A 114 7.52 7.58 19.34
N ALA A 115 8.49 8.36 18.87
CA ALA A 115 9.83 8.42 19.45
C ALA A 115 9.82 8.87 20.92
N GLY A 116 8.98 9.85 21.27
CA GLY A 116 8.78 10.28 22.65
C GLY A 116 8.23 9.16 23.56
N THR A 117 7.37 8.29 23.01
CA THR A 117 6.89 7.10 23.73
C THR A 117 8.01 6.10 23.96
N TYR A 118 8.93 5.93 23.00
CA TYR A 118 10.07 5.03 23.16
C TYR A 118 11.08 5.57 24.18
N ALA A 119 11.35 6.87 24.13
CA ALA A 119 12.20 7.56 25.09
C ALA A 119 11.69 7.42 26.53
N SER A 120 10.37 7.48 26.75
CA SER A 120 9.78 7.38 28.08
C SER A 120 9.66 5.95 28.61
N ARG A 121 9.73 4.93 27.75
CA ARG A 121 9.50 3.52 28.11
C ARG A 121 10.76 2.66 28.15
N LEU A 122 11.79 3.01 27.38
CA LEU A 122 13.03 2.22 27.24
C LEU A 122 14.26 2.93 27.83
N ASP A 123 14.04 4.01 28.57
CA ASP A 123 15.02 5.03 28.92
C ASP A 123 15.70 5.68 27.70
N TYR A 124 16.12 6.94 27.85
CA TYR A 124 16.80 7.66 26.78
C TYR A 124 18.25 7.17 26.63
N GLY A 125 18.42 6.02 25.96
CA GLY A 125 19.69 5.37 25.72
C GLY A 125 20.11 5.31 24.25
N PRO A 126 21.26 4.67 23.94
CA PRO A 126 21.79 4.55 22.58
C PRO A 126 20.80 3.97 21.57
N THR A 127 19.94 3.05 22.01
CA THR A 127 18.91 2.42 21.17
C THR A 127 17.86 3.43 20.68
N VAL A 128 17.33 4.27 21.57
CA VAL A 128 16.35 5.31 21.23
C VAL A 128 17.01 6.37 20.34
N VAL A 129 18.23 6.80 20.67
CA VAL A 129 18.99 7.75 19.86
C VAL A 129 19.24 7.20 18.44
N GLY A 130 19.66 5.94 18.34
CA GLY A 130 19.88 5.25 17.07
C GLY A 130 18.60 5.16 16.23
N TYR A 131 17.47 4.82 16.85
CA TYR A 131 16.16 4.84 16.18
C TYR A 131 15.79 6.23 15.67
N CYS A 132 15.93 7.27 16.49
CA CYS A 132 15.64 8.65 16.09
C CYS A 132 16.53 9.12 14.94
N ALA A 133 17.83 8.78 14.98
CA ALA A 133 18.77 9.09 13.90
C ALA A 133 18.39 8.36 12.60
N LEU A 134 18.03 7.07 12.69
CA LEU A 134 17.56 6.28 11.55
C LEU A 134 16.29 6.87 10.93
N LEU A 135 15.30 7.25 11.76
CA LEU A 135 14.08 7.89 11.31
C LEU A 135 14.37 9.24 10.64
N GLY A 136 15.23 10.06 11.23
CA GLY A 136 15.65 11.35 10.66
C GLY A 136 16.34 11.18 9.30
N LEU A 137 17.25 10.21 9.18
CA LEU A 137 17.91 9.87 7.92
C LEU A 137 16.92 9.38 6.86
N ALA A 138 15.96 8.52 7.25
CA ALA A 138 14.92 8.04 6.33
C ALA A 138 14.06 9.19 5.80
N ILE A 139 13.62 10.11 6.68
CA ILE A 139 12.87 11.31 6.30
C ILE A 139 13.69 12.20 5.37
N ALA A 140 14.96 12.44 5.69
CA ALA A 140 15.83 13.28 4.87
C ALA A 140 16.07 12.68 3.48
N ALA A 141 16.37 11.38 3.41
CA ALA A 141 16.57 10.67 2.14
C ALA A 141 15.29 10.67 1.30
N ALA A 142 14.14 10.34 1.89
CA ALA A 142 12.85 10.38 1.20
C ALA A 142 12.49 11.80 0.73
N ALA A 143 12.71 12.84 1.55
CA ALA A 143 12.53 14.23 1.13
C ALA A 143 13.47 14.64 -0.02
N GLY A 144 14.69 14.10 -0.05
CA GLY A 144 15.61 14.26 -1.18
C GLY A 144 15.07 13.60 -2.44
N THR A 145 14.49 12.41 -2.34
CA THR A 145 13.90 11.71 -3.50
C THR A 145 12.68 12.44 -4.06
N THR A 146 11.81 13.01 -3.21
CA THR A 146 10.59 13.68 -3.65
C THR A 146 10.83 15.05 -4.28
N ARG A 147 11.95 15.71 -3.94
CA ARG A 147 12.36 16.97 -4.56
C ARG A 147 13.17 16.79 -5.84
N ARG A 148 13.62 15.57 -6.15
CA ARG A 148 14.44 15.30 -7.33
C ARG A 148 13.59 15.36 -8.60
N THR A 149 13.90 16.33 -9.45
CA THR A 149 13.42 16.42 -10.83
C THR A 149 14.42 15.73 -11.77
N GLY A 150 13.96 15.30 -12.94
CA GLY A 150 14.80 14.63 -13.94
C GLY A 150 14.04 13.57 -14.75
N ALA A 151 14.71 13.00 -15.74
CA ALA A 151 14.17 11.91 -16.55
C ALA A 151 13.85 10.68 -15.68
N VAL A 152 12.93 9.83 -16.14
CA VAL A 152 12.53 8.61 -15.43
C VAL A 152 13.75 7.70 -15.22
N ASP A 153 14.60 7.57 -16.24
CA ASP A 153 15.77 6.69 -16.22
C ASP A 153 16.79 7.11 -15.14
N ASP A 154 16.97 8.42 -14.94
CA ASP A 154 17.85 8.97 -13.90
C ASP A 154 17.28 8.80 -12.48
N ARG A 155 15.96 8.64 -12.36
CA ARG A 155 15.25 8.53 -11.08
C ARG A 155 15.01 7.08 -10.70
N PHE A 156 14.77 6.21 -11.68
CA PHE A 156 14.54 4.78 -11.48
C PHE A 156 15.76 4.13 -10.85
N ARG A 157 15.55 3.49 -9.70
CA ARG A 157 16.61 2.84 -8.90
C ARG A 157 17.86 3.71 -8.68
N SER A 158 17.71 5.04 -8.67
CA SER A 158 18.80 5.94 -8.33
C SER A 158 19.35 5.59 -6.95
N ARG A 159 20.65 5.84 -6.71
CA ARG A 159 21.29 5.55 -5.41
C ARG A 159 20.52 6.17 -4.25
N LEU A 160 20.07 7.41 -4.40
CA LEU A 160 19.26 8.09 -3.40
C LEU A 160 17.89 7.41 -3.18
N GLY A 161 17.21 6.99 -4.25
CA GLY A 161 15.96 6.23 -4.19
C GLY A 161 16.11 4.88 -3.48
N ALA A 162 17.17 4.14 -3.81
CA ALA A 162 17.50 2.88 -3.17
C ALA A 162 17.85 3.08 -1.68
N THR A 163 18.62 4.12 -1.34
CA THR A 163 18.92 4.48 0.05
C THR A 163 17.65 4.86 0.81
N ALA A 164 16.76 5.68 0.24
CA ALA A 164 15.50 6.06 0.85
C ALA A 164 14.60 4.83 1.11
N LEU A 165 14.50 3.91 0.15
CA LEU A 165 13.79 2.65 0.33
C LEU A 165 14.42 1.80 1.44
N GLY A 166 15.74 1.59 1.40
CA GLY A 166 16.45 0.82 2.41
C GLY A 166 16.28 1.38 3.83
N LEU A 167 16.37 2.71 3.98
CA LEU A 167 16.15 3.38 5.26
C LEU A 167 14.68 3.28 5.71
N ALA A 168 13.70 3.44 4.82
CA ALA A 168 12.29 3.29 5.17
C ALA A 168 11.94 1.86 5.64
N LEU A 169 12.50 0.84 4.97
CA LEU A 169 12.39 -0.56 5.40
C LEU A 169 13.09 -0.79 6.74
N ALA A 170 14.29 -0.24 6.92
CA ALA A 170 15.02 -0.32 8.19
C ALA A 170 14.23 0.33 9.33
N VAL A 171 13.66 1.52 9.14
CA VAL A 171 12.76 2.16 10.12
C VAL A 171 11.59 1.23 10.44
N THR A 172 10.93 0.65 9.43
CA THR A 172 9.79 -0.26 9.64
C THR A 172 10.16 -1.46 10.52
N VAL A 173 11.33 -2.07 10.28
CA VAL A 173 11.84 -3.16 11.11
C VAL A 173 12.21 -2.66 12.50
N SER A 174 12.96 -1.57 12.62
CA SER A 174 13.33 -1.00 13.93
C SER A 174 12.10 -0.64 14.77
N THR A 175 11.04 -0.08 14.18
CA THR A 175 9.78 0.15 14.87
C THR A 175 9.20 -1.14 15.45
N ALA A 176 9.21 -2.24 14.68
CA ALA A 176 8.75 -3.53 15.19
C ALA A 176 9.56 -3.99 16.40
N LEU A 177 10.89 -3.86 16.33
CA LEU A 177 11.79 -4.22 17.43
C LEU A 177 11.52 -3.36 18.67
N MET A 178 11.37 -2.05 18.51
CA MET A 178 11.05 -1.13 19.61
C MET A 178 9.70 -1.44 20.26
N GLU A 179 8.68 -1.73 19.47
CA GLU A 179 7.34 -2.10 19.96
C GLU A 179 7.33 -3.40 20.79
N VAL A 180 8.20 -4.34 20.48
CA VAL A 180 8.36 -5.58 21.25
C VAL A 180 9.26 -5.36 22.46
N ALA A 181 10.35 -4.58 22.32
CA ALA A 181 11.26 -4.27 23.42
C ALA A 181 10.55 -3.63 24.62
N ILE A 182 9.57 -2.74 24.39
CA ILE A 182 8.78 -2.09 25.46
C ILE A 182 8.01 -3.10 26.33
N ARG A 183 7.74 -4.29 25.82
CA ARG A 183 6.98 -5.35 26.50
C ARG A 183 7.87 -6.47 27.05
N GLY A 184 9.18 -6.32 26.96
CA GLY A 184 10.14 -7.41 27.14
C GLY A 184 10.47 -8.05 25.80
N PHE A 185 11.73 -7.94 25.39
CA PHE A 185 12.15 -8.38 24.06
C PHE A 185 12.09 -9.90 23.93
N GLU A 186 11.29 -10.38 22.97
CA GLU A 186 11.22 -11.79 22.57
C GLU A 186 11.50 -11.88 21.05
N PRO A 187 12.52 -12.64 20.61
CA PRO A 187 12.94 -12.68 19.21
C PRO A 187 11.86 -13.13 18.21
N VAL A 188 11.03 -14.11 18.56
CA VAL A 188 9.99 -14.62 17.65
C VAL A 188 8.90 -13.57 17.45
N ALA A 189 8.41 -12.96 18.52
CA ALA A 189 7.45 -11.87 18.51
C ALA A 189 8.01 -10.65 17.74
N ALA A 190 9.30 -10.34 17.90
CA ALA A 190 9.98 -9.31 17.14
C ALA A 190 9.99 -9.62 15.63
N GLY A 191 10.32 -10.85 15.25
CA GLY A 191 10.28 -11.31 13.86
C GLY A 191 8.87 -11.27 13.26
N VAL A 192 7.88 -11.78 13.98
CA VAL A 192 6.47 -11.76 13.56
C VAL A 192 5.97 -10.32 13.41
N ARG A 193 6.33 -9.43 14.34
CA ARG A 193 5.95 -8.01 14.29
C ARG A 193 6.59 -7.31 13.10
N ALA A 194 7.86 -7.57 12.84
CA ALA A 194 8.57 -7.00 11.68
C ALA A 194 7.92 -7.45 10.37
N LEU A 195 7.64 -8.76 10.24
CA LEU A 195 6.96 -9.31 9.07
C LEU A 195 5.56 -8.70 8.89
N HIS A 196 4.80 -8.54 9.97
CA HIS A 196 3.47 -7.91 9.93
C HIS A 196 3.55 -6.46 9.45
N LEU A 197 4.47 -5.64 10.01
CA LEU A 197 4.61 -4.24 9.62
C LEU A 197 5.14 -4.07 8.19
N LEU A 198 6.06 -4.94 7.75
CA LEU A 198 6.52 -4.95 6.36
C LEU A 198 5.38 -5.32 5.40
N ALA A 199 4.63 -6.39 5.68
CA ALA A 199 3.48 -6.77 4.87
C ALA A 199 2.43 -5.65 4.82
N PHE A 200 2.17 -4.99 5.95
CA PHE A 200 1.28 -3.83 6.02
C PHE A 200 1.80 -2.66 5.17
N ALA A 201 3.09 -2.35 5.25
CA ALA A 201 3.71 -1.30 4.45
C ALA A 201 3.61 -1.57 2.96
N VAL A 202 3.95 -2.78 2.50
CA VAL A 202 3.83 -3.16 1.08
C VAL A 202 2.37 -3.08 0.61
N TRP A 203 1.41 -3.51 1.43
CA TRP A 203 -0.01 -3.38 1.11
C TRP A 203 -0.40 -1.91 0.95
N ILE A 204 -0.25 -1.10 2.00
CA ILE A 204 -0.71 0.29 2.01
C ILE A 204 -0.05 1.08 0.89
N GLY A 205 1.27 0.95 0.72
CA GLY A 205 1.97 1.59 -0.38
C GLY A 205 1.47 1.13 -1.75
N GLY A 206 1.16 -0.15 -1.92
CA GLY A 206 0.62 -0.69 -3.17
C GLY A 206 -0.80 -0.25 -3.47
N ALA A 207 -1.66 -0.20 -2.45
CA ALA A 207 -3.01 0.33 -2.58
C ALA A 207 -2.96 1.81 -2.94
N VAL A 208 -2.13 2.61 -2.26
CA VAL A 208 -1.98 4.05 -2.56
C VAL A 208 -1.41 4.27 -3.95
N TRP A 209 -0.39 3.49 -4.33
CA TRP A 209 0.19 3.52 -5.67
C TRP A 209 -0.87 3.22 -6.73
N ASN A 210 -1.57 2.10 -6.64
CA ASN A 210 -2.54 1.72 -7.66
C ASN A 210 -3.74 2.69 -7.73
N ILE A 211 -4.31 3.08 -6.59
CA ILE A 211 -5.54 3.88 -6.51
C ILE A 211 -5.29 5.35 -6.84
N PHE A 212 -4.21 5.95 -6.32
CA PHE A 212 -3.98 7.40 -6.39
C PHE A 212 -2.87 7.81 -7.36
N VAL A 213 -2.02 6.86 -7.78
CA VAL A 213 -0.92 7.12 -8.71
C VAL A 213 -1.21 6.51 -10.08
N ALA A 214 -1.21 5.18 -10.19
CA ALA A 214 -1.27 4.49 -11.47
C ALA A 214 -2.58 4.71 -12.22
N VAL A 215 -3.73 4.50 -11.56
CA VAL A 215 -5.06 4.65 -12.16
C VAL A 215 -5.32 6.08 -12.66
N PRO A 216 -5.15 7.15 -11.85
CA PRO A 216 -5.40 8.50 -12.31
C PRO A 216 -4.45 8.97 -13.42
N THR A 217 -3.22 8.45 -13.48
CA THR A 217 -2.32 8.71 -14.61
C THR A 217 -2.78 8.00 -15.87
N GLY A 218 -3.23 6.75 -15.75
CA GLY A 218 -3.72 5.97 -16.89
C GLY A 218 -4.93 6.62 -17.55
N LYS A 219 -5.88 7.12 -16.74
CA LYS A 219 -7.06 7.86 -17.21
C LYS A 219 -6.73 9.10 -18.05
N ARG A 220 -5.58 9.75 -17.80
CA ARG A 220 -5.16 10.93 -18.57
C ARG A 220 -4.47 10.57 -19.89
N ARG A 221 -4.14 9.30 -20.09
CA ARG A 221 -3.38 8.81 -21.24
C ARG A 221 -4.00 7.49 -21.72
N PRO A 222 -5.24 7.52 -22.24
CA PRO A 222 -5.96 6.31 -22.63
C PRO A 222 -5.42 5.75 -23.96
N THR A 223 -4.21 5.18 -23.93
CA THR A 223 -3.62 4.48 -25.07
C THR A 223 -3.47 2.99 -24.75
N ALA A 224 -3.50 2.15 -25.79
CA ALA A 224 -3.33 0.69 -25.63
C ALA A 224 -1.99 0.34 -24.92
N ALA A 225 -0.92 1.08 -25.21
CA ALA A 225 0.38 0.91 -24.55
C ALA A 225 0.31 1.19 -23.03
N VAL A 226 -0.37 2.27 -22.63
CA VAL A 226 -0.57 2.61 -21.21
C VAL A 226 -1.47 1.59 -20.52
N ALA A 227 -2.48 1.08 -21.23
CA ALA A 227 -3.36 0.05 -20.69
C ALA A 227 -2.66 -1.27 -20.42
N ARG A 228 -1.84 -1.74 -21.37
CA ARG A 228 -1.00 -2.95 -21.20
C ARG A 228 -0.06 -2.78 -20.00
N ALA A 229 0.64 -1.65 -19.94
CA ALA A 229 1.54 -1.32 -18.83
C ALA A 229 0.82 -1.29 -17.47
N ALA A 230 -0.35 -0.65 -17.40
CA ALA A 230 -1.16 -0.63 -16.18
C ALA A 230 -1.65 -2.03 -15.79
N GLY A 231 -2.02 -2.86 -16.78
CA GLY A 231 -2.43 -4.26 -16.57
C GLY A 231 -1.32 -5.11 -15.96
N GLU A 232 -0.09 -5.00 -16.47
CA GLU A 232 1.07 -5.73 -15.92
C GLU A 232 1.42 -5.28 -14.49
N GLN A 233 1.33 -3.97 -14.21
CA GLN A 233 1.51 -3.45 -12.85
C GLN A 233 0.45 -4.01 -11.89
N LEU A 234 -0.81 -4.07 -12.34
CA LEU A 234 -1.90 -4.64 -11.57
C LEU A 234 -1.68 -6.14 -11.31
N GLU A 235 -1.21 -6.93 -12.28
CA GLU A 235 -0.93 -8.36 -12.03
C GLU A 235 0.17 -8.56 -10.98
N ARG A 236 1.22 -7.73 -11.01
CA ARG A 236 2.27 -7.74 -9.97
C ARG A 236 1.69 -7.41 -8.60
N PHE A 237 0.78 -6.43 -8.53
CA PHE A 237 0.04 -6.12 -7.30
C PHE A 237 -0.81 -7.30 -6.81
N ARG A 238 -1.53 -8.01 -7.70
CA ARG A 238 -2.28 -9.21 -7.30
C ARG A 238 -1.40 -10.27 -6.71
N TRP A 239 -0.27 -10.54 -7.37
CA TRP A 239 0.66 -11.55 -6.89
C TRP A 239 1.22 -11.19 -5.52
N ALA A 240 1.58 -9.92 -5.30
CA ALA A 240 1.98 -9.43 -3.98
C ALA A 240 0.85 -9.60 -2.94
N VAL A 241 -0.38 -9.20 -3.27
CA VAL A 241 -1.54 -9.30 -2.36
C VAL A 241 -1.85 -10.76 -1.96
N ARG A 242 -1.68 -11.73 -2.87
CA ARG A 242 -1.85 -13.17 -2.59
C ARG A 242 -0.90 -13.68 -1.50
N ILE A 243 0.26 -13.04 -1.31
CA ILE A 243 1.23 -13.37 -0.27
C ILE A 243 0.99 -12.52 0.98
N ILE A 244 0.71 -11.23 0.79
CA ILE A 244 0.56 -10.26 1.87
C ILE A 244 -0.68 -10.56 2.73
N ILE A 245 -1.83 -10.92 2.14
CA ILE A 245 -3.07 -11.20 2.90
C ILE A 245 -2.85 -12.36 3.89
N PRO A 246 -2.41 -13.55 3.44
CA PRO A 246 -2.11 -14.64 4.37
C PRO A 246 -1.07 -14.25 5.41
N THR A 247 -0.03 -13.51 5.02
CA THR A 247 1.01 -13.05 5.93
C THR A 247 0.43 -12.18 7.05
N LEU A 248 -0.38 -11.17 6.73
CA LEU A 248 -1.01 -10.31 7.73
C LEU A 248 -1.99 -11.07 8.62
N PHE A 249 -2.75 -12.00 8.05
CA PHE A 249 -3.69 -12.83 8.81
C PHE A 249 -2.95 -13.72 9.81
N LEU A 250 -1.96 -14.48 9.36
CA LEU A 250 -1.20 -15.42 10.22
C LEU A 250 -0.39 -14.69 11.29
N THR A 251 0.32 -13.63 10.91
CA THR A 251 1.10 -12.83 11.88
C THR A 251 0.20 -12.06 12.84
N GLY A 252 -0.99 -11.64 12.41
CA GLY A 252 -1.99 -11.01 13.26
C GLY A 252 -2.62 -12.01 14.24
N LEU A 253 -2.92 -13.22 13.78
CA LEU A 253 -3.42 -14.30 14.62
C LEU A 253 -2.39 -14.72 15.67
N TYR A 254 -1.13 -14.87 15.28
CA TYR A 254 -0.04 -15.12 16.23
C TYR A 254 0.01 -14.04 17.30
N GLN A 255 0.06 -12.76 16.91
CA GLN A 255 0.11 -11.64 17.87
C GLN A 255 -1.12 -11.62 18.80
N ALA A 256 -2.30 -12.01 18.32
CA ALA A 256 -3.50 -12.10 19.14
C ALA A 256 -3.40 -13.21 20.18
N VAL A 257 -2.99 -14.42 19.76
CA VAL A 257 -2.82 -15.57 20.67
C VAL A 257 -1.70 -15.34 21.67
N ASP A 258 -0.59 -14.76 21.24
CA ASP A 258 0.55 -14.40 22.09
C ASP A 258 0.16 -13.39 23.18
N THR A 259 -0.76 -12.46 22.86
CA THR A 259 -1.20 -11.43 23.81
C THR A 259 -2.38 -11.84 24.69
N LEU A 260 -3.36 -12.56 24.14
CA LEU A 260 -4.64 -12.87 24.81
C LEU A 260 -4.78 -14.35 25.24
N GLY A 261 -3.88 -15.22 24.77
CA GLY A 261 -4.03 -16.66 24.90
C GLY A 261 -5.10 -17.24 23.96
N THR A 262 -5.54 -18.46 24.26
CA THR A 262 -6.50 -19.24 23.45
C THR A 262 -7.90 -19.34 24.05
N ALA A 263 -8.11 -18.81 25.26
CA ALA A 263 -9.40 -18.88 25.93
C ALA A 263 -10.44 -17.99 25.23
N SER A 264 -11.60 -18.54 24.88
CA SER A 264 -12.68 -17.80 24.19
C SER A 264 -13.19 -16.59 24.98
N GLY A 265 -13.24 -16.69 26.31
CA GLY A 265 -13.62 -15.58 27.19
C GLY A 265 -12.73 -14.35 27.00
N ALA A 266 -11.42 -14.52 26.74
CA ALA A 266 -10.51 -13.42 26.47
C ALA A 266 -10.91 -12.60 25.22
N TYR A 267 -11.55 -13.23 24.24
CA TYR A 267 -11.98 -12.60 22.99
C TYR A 267 -13.38 -11.96 23.09
N LEU A 268 -14.27 -12.53 23.88
CA LEU A 268 -15.68 -12.11 23.96
C LEU A 268 -15.95 -11.12 25.09
N GLU A 269 -15.20 -11.20 26.19
CA GLU A 269 -15.47 -10.45 27.41
C GLU A 269 -14.57 -9.22 27.58
N THR A 270 -13.47 -9.14 26.83
CA THR A 270 -12.52 -8.03 26.93
C THR A 270 -12.62 -7.09 25.74
N THR A 271 -12.46 -5.80 25.99
CA THR A 271 -12.40 -4.76 24.95
C THR A 271 -11.35 -5.04 23.89
N LEU A 272 -10.20 -5.59 24.31
CA LEU A 272 -9.11 -5.97 23.42
C LEU A 272 -9.48 -7.18 22.55
N GLY A 273 -10.14 -8.18 23.15
CA GLY A 273 -10.71 -9.32 22.46
C GLY A 273 -11.69 -8.91 21.36
N LEU A 274 -12.62 -8.01 21.69
CA LEU A 274 -13.59 -7.47 20.74
C LEU A 274 -12.91 -6.69 19.60
N ALA A 275 -11.81 -5.99 19.87
CA ALA A 275 -11.01 -5.33 18.84
C ALA A 275 -10.35 -6.32 17.87
N VAL A 276 -9.87 -7.46 18.37
CA VAL A 276 -9.35 -8.55 17.53
C VAL A 276 -10.47 -9.14 16.67
N LEU A 277 -11.64 -9.41 17.25
CA LEU A 277 -12.81 -9.91 16.51
C LEU A 277 -13.27 -8.92 15.44
N ALA A 278 -13.28 -7.62 15.74
CA ALA A 278 -13.59 -6.58 14.76
C ALA A 278 -12.60 -6.60 13.57
N LYS A 279 -11.30 -6.81 13.83
CA LYS A 279 -10.30 -6.97 12.77
C LYS A 279 -10.55 -8.22 11.92
N VAL A 280 -10.90 -9.34 12.54
CA VAL A 280 -11.31 -10.55 11.80
C VAL A 280 -12.53 -10.26 10.93
N GLY A 281 -13.51 -9.51 11.45
CA GLY A 281 -14.66 -9.03 10.69
C GLY A 281 -14.28 -8.18 9.48
N PHE A 282 -13.34 -7.23 9.63
CA PHE A 282 -12.84 -6.44 8.50
C PHE A 282 -12.11 -7.30 7.47
N ILE A 283 -11.34 -8.30 7.88
CA ILE A 283 -10.70 -9.25 6.96
C ILE A 283 -11.76 -10.04 6.20
N GLY A 284 -12.80 -10.52 6.88
CA GLY A 284 -13.95 -11.17 6.25
C GLY A 284 -14.63 -10.26 5.22
N ALA A 285 -14.85 -8.99 5.55
CA ALA A 285 -15.39 -8.01 4.62
C ALA A 285 -14.49 -7.80 3.39
N LEU A 286 -13.16 -7.77 3.57
CA LEU A 286 -12.22 -7.71 2.44
C LEU A 286 -12.29 -8.95 1.56
N VAL A 287 -12.36 -10.14 2.14
CA VAL A 287 -12.52 -11.40 1.38
C VAL A 287 -13.80 -11.35 0.55
N VAL A 288 -14.90 -10.90 1.14
CA VAL A 288 -16.18 -10.70 0.43
C VAL A 288 -16.02 -9.70 -0.71
N ILE A 289 -15.44 -8.51 -0.46
CA ILE A 289 -15.21 -7.49 -1.49
C ILE A 289 -14.37 -8.07 -2.63
N PHE A 290 -13.26 -8.75 -2.34
CA PHE A 290 -12.37 -9.31 -3.38
C PHE A 290 -12.99 -10.47 -4.14
N THR A 291 -13.86 -11.27 -3.49
CA THR A 291 -14.58 -12.37 -4.15
C THR A 291 -15.72 -11.84 -5.02
N LEU A 292 -16.44 -10.83 -4.54
CA LEU A 292 -17.59 -10.24 -5.22
C LEU A 292 -17.22 -9.20 -6.28
N CYS A 293 -16.01 -8.64 -6.28
CA CYS A 293 -15.56 -7.70 -7.31
C CYS A 293 -15.11 -8.42 -8.59
N PRO A 294 -15.91 -8.41 -9.68
CA PRO A 294 -15.47 -8.91 -10.99
C PRO A 294 -14.45 -7.98 -11.68
N MET A 295 -14.05 -6.88 -11.03
CA MET A 295 -13.12 -5.83 -11.50
C MET A 295 -11.80 -6.38 -12.08
N TRP A 296 -11.53 -7.66 -11.89
CA TRP A 296 -10.31 -8.33 -12.28
C TRP A 296 -10.42 -9.35 -13.41
N ARG A 297 -11.62 -9.56 -13.98
CA ARG A 297 -11.83 -10.38 -15.18
C ARG A 297 -12.61 -9.68 -16.28
N ALA A 298 -13.44 -8.69 -15.95
CA ALA A 298 -14.27 -8.00 -16.93
C ALA A 298 -13.95 -6.50 -16.93
N CYS A 299 -13.41 -6.04 -18.06
CA CYS A 299 -13.34 -4.63 -18.46
C CYS A 299 -12.37 -3.76 -17.66
N SER A 300 -11.13 -3.72 -18.13
CA SER A 300 -10.19 -2.64 -17.85
C SER A 300 -10.89 -1.29 -18.05
N PRO A 301 -10.88 -0.40 -17.05
CA PRO A 301 -11.57 0.89 -17.10
C PRO A 301 -10.79 1.97 -17.89
N ILE A 302 -10.06 1.53 -18.91
CA ILE A 302 -9.45 2.36 -19.96
C ILE A 302 -10.23 2.04 -21.23
N ASP A 303 -10.84 3.06 -21.84
CA ASP A 303 -11.64 2.89 -23.06
C ASP A 303 -10.81 2.20 -24.15
N GLY A 304 -11.35 1.12 -24.73
CA GLY A 304 -10.70 0.34 -25.80
C GLY A 304 -9.88 -0.89 -25.36
N VAL A 305 -10.06 -1.40 -24.14
CA VAL A 305 -9.23 -2.49 -23.56
C VAL A 305 -10.09 -3.63 -22.98
N CYS A 306 -11.14 -4.00 -23.70
CA CYS A 306 -11.70 -5.34 -23.56
C CYS A 306 -11.12 -6.14 -24.73
N ASP A 307 -10.41 -7.22 -24.40
CA ASP A 307 -9.60 -8.09 -25.26
C ASP A 307 -8.28 -7.51 -25.79
N LEU A 308 -7.26 -7.56 -24.92
CA LEU A 308 -5.85 -7.49 -25.35
C LEU A 308 -5.47 -8.66 -26.28
N ASP A 309 -6.21 -9.77 -26.21
CA ASP A 309 -6.04 -10.94 -27.09
C ASP A 309 -6.49 -10.63 -28.53
N ASP A 310 -7.51 -9.78 -28.72
CA ASP A 310 -7.97 -9.34 -30.04
C ASP A 310 -6.97 -8.39 -30.74
N LEU A 311 -6.20 -7.61 -29.97
CA LEU A 311 -5.16 -6.72 -30.49
C LEU A 311 -3.88 -7.46 -30.89
N GLY A 312 -3.67 -8.68 -30.39
CA GLY A 312 -2.57 -9.56 -30.80
C GLY A 312 -2.85 -10.25 -32.13
N ALA A 313 -4.10 -10.69 -32.35
CA ALA A 313 -4.51 -11.34 -33.59
C ALA A 313 -4.45 -10.40 -34.81
N ALA A 314 -4.80 -9.11 -34.63
CA ALA A 314 -4.77 -8.13 -35.72
C ALA A 314 -3.35 -7.73 -36.20
N ALA A 315 -2.29 -8.09 -35.47
CA ALA A 315 -0.91 -7.82 -35.85
C ALA A 315 -0.25 -8.98 -36.62
N ASP A 316 -0.82 -10.18 -36.56
CA ASP A 316 -0.33 -11.37 -37.28
C ASP A 316 -1.04 -11.61 -38.63
N ASP A 317 -2.15 -10.91 -38.89
CA ASP A 317 -2.77 -10.87 -40.23
C ASP A 317 -2.07 -9.83 -41.11
N GLY A 318 -0.81 -10.12 -41.46
CA GLY A 318 -0.14 -9.47 -42.58
C GLY A 318 -0.92 -9.66 -43.89
N PRO A 319 -0.84 -8.72 -44.84
CA PRO A 319 -1.58 -8.83 -46.09
C PRO A 319 -1.14 -10.10 -46.81
N THR A 320 -2.05 -11.06 -46.98
CA THR A 320 -1.93 -12.09 -48.01
C THR A 320 -2.02 -11.40 -49.36
N ASP A 321 -0.87 -10.91 -49.83
CA ASP A 321 -0.63 -10.69 -51.24
C ASP A 321 -0.67 -12.05 -51.93
N GLY A 322 -1.61 -12.20 -52.86
CA GLY A 322 -1.94 -13.49 -53.45
C GLY A 322 -2.82 -13.34 -54.67
N GLY A 323 -2.44 -12.44 -55.58
CA GLY A 323 -3.00 -12.40 -56.92
C GLY A 323 -2.65 -13.68 -57.71
N ARG A 324 -3.67 -14.34 -58.24
CA ARG A 324 -3.79 -14.76 -59.65
C ARG A 324 -5.22 -15.22 -59.95
#